data_AF-L0DCA0-F1
#
_entry.id   AF-L0DCA0-F1
#
_cell.length_a   1.000
_cell.length_b   1.000
_cell.length_c   1.000
_cell.angle_alpha   90.00
_cell.angle_beta   90.00
_cell.angle_gamma   90.00
#
_symmetry.space_group_name_H-M   'P 1'
#
loop_
_entity.id
_entity.type
_entity.pdbx_description
1 polymer ?
#
loop_
_entity_poly.entity_id
_entity_poly.type
_entity_poly.pdbx_seq_one_letter_code
_entity_poly.pdbx_strand_id
1 'polypeptide(L)'
;MPQVSQEVAWFVSAVLVEAALIDGWKLKVPNWLTFHMVLGGLAFATYTGGSAGLLWAFTGAVVGLALLLPLHMIGGMGAGDVKLMAGIGAWMGPSLTLGAFAVSVVVGGLMAIGMVVWSGQFIKHWVQFQAIGHEILTVRNPEKLAATAAARKPTMMLLPYGIPIAVGSIAYFAWIGILV
;
A
#
# COMPACT_ATOMS: atom_id res chain seq x y z
N MET A 1 -17.02 17.62 4.44
CA MET A 1 -15.87 16.84 3.95
C MET A 1 -15.58 17.35 2.55
N PRO A 2 -14.33 17.70 2.17
CA PRO A 2 -14.06 18.05 0.79
C PRO A 2 -14.46 16.86 -0.09
N GLN A 3 -15.42 17.06 -0.98
CA GLN A 3 -15.82 16.05 -1.94
C GLN A 3 -14.66 15.89 -2.92
N VAL A 4 -14.03 14.72 -2.93
CA VAL A 4 -13.00 14.41 -3.91
C VAL A 4 -13.67 14.35 -5.28
N SER A 5 -13.15 15.12 -6.24
CA SER A 5 -13.69 15.12 -7.59
C SER A 5 -13.37 13.82 -8.33
N GLN A 6 -14.23 13.45 -9.26
CA GLN A 6 -14.05 12.28 -10.13
C GLN A 6 -12.71 12.34 -10.90
N GLU A 7 -12.29 13.54 -11.33
CA GLU A 7 -11.01 13.77 -12.00
C GLU A 7 -9.82 13.38 -11.13
N VAL A 8 -9.84 13.74 -9.84
CA VAL A 8 -8.78 13.36 -8.89
C VAL A 8 -8.73 11.84 -8.72
N ALA A 9 -9.90 11.20 -8.61
CA ALA A 9 -9.95 9.74 -8.48
C ALA A 9 -9.43 9.01 -9.73
N TRP A 10 -9.73 9.51 -10.93
CA TRP A 10 -9.17 8.99 -12.18
C TRP A 10 -7.67 9.20 -12.26
N PHE A 11 -7.17 10.39 -11.89
CA PHE A 11 -5.74 10.68 -11.83
C PHE A 11 -5.01 9.72 -10.87
N VAL A 12 -5.50 9.58 -9.64
CA VAL A 12 -4.93 8.64 -8.66
C VAL A 12 -4.96 7.22 -9.20
N SER A 13 -6.08 6.79 -9.80
CA SER A 13 -6.20 5.44 -10.40
C SER A 13 -5.18 5.20 -11.50
N ALA A 14 -4.94 6.17 -12.38
CA ALA A 14 -3.94 6.07 -13.44
C ALA A 14 -2.51 5.91 -12.88
N VAL A 15 -2.16 6.71 -11.86
CA VAL A 15 -0.87 6.61 -11.17
C VAL A 15 -0.72 5.26 -10.46
N LEU A 16 -1.80 4.72 -9.89
CA LEU A 16 -1.79 3.40 -9.25
C LEU A 16 -1.58 2.28 -10.27
N VAL A 17 -2.19 2.37 -11.46
CA VAL A 17 -1.93 1.42 -12.55
C VAL A 17 -0.46 1.48 -12.96
N GLU A 18 0.11 2.68 -13.14
CA GLU A 18 1.54 2.83 -13.44
C GLU A 18 2.42 2.20 -12.35
N ALA A 19 2.12 2.47 -11.07
CA ALA A 19 2.84 1.88 -9.95
C ALA A 19 2.76 0.36 -9.95
N ALA A 20 1.58 -0.22 -10.21
CA ALA A 20 1.36 -1.65 -10.28
C ALA A 20 2.10 -2.32 -11.45
N LEU A 21 2.17 -1.66 -12.61
CA LEU A 21 2.93 -2.16 -13.77
C LEU A 21 4.43 -2.17 -13.48
N ILE A 22 4.95 -1.10 -12.89
CA ILE A 22 6.37 -1.00 -12.53
C ILE A 22 6.70 -2.03 -11.44
N ASP A 23 5.84 -2.17 -10.43
CA ASP A 23 6.04 -3.12 -9.35
C ASP A 23 5.93 -4.57 -9.83
N GLY A 24 5.00 -4.89 -10.73
CA GLY A 24 4.92 -6.21 -11.35
C GLY A 24 6.16 -6.59 -12.15
N TRP A 25 6.84 -5.62 -12.77
CA TRP A 25 8.03 -5.88 -13.58
C TRP A 25 9.34 -5.86 -12.78
N LYS A 26 9.47 -4.93 -11.82
CA LYS A 26 10.72 -4.65 -11.10
C LYS A 26 10.67 -4.98 -9.60
N LEU A 27 9.53 -5.44 -9.09
CA LEU A 27 9.27 -5.67 -7.65
C LEU A 27 9.65 -4.48 -6.77
N LYS A 28 9.46 -3.28 -7.32
CA LYS A 28 9.85 -2.03 -6.70
C LYS A 28 9.04 -0.86 -7.23
N VAL A 29 8.23 -0.28 -6.35
CA VAL A 29 7.62 1.04 -6.60
C VAL A 29 8.70 2.14 -6.53
N PRO A 30 8.87 2.96 -7.58
CA PRO A 30 9.93 3.95 -7.62
C PRO A 30 9.63 5.16 -6.73
N ASN A 31 10.64 5.61 -5.99
CA ASN A 31 10.51 6.76 -5.07
C ASN A 31 10.05 8.03 -5.78
N TRP A 32 10.49 8.27 -7.03
CA TRP A 32 10.09 9.45 -7.77
C TRP A 32 8.56 9.49 -7.92
N LEU A 33 7.91 8.39 -8.31
CA LEU A 33 6.45 8.33 -8.47
C LEU A 33 5.74 8.64 -7.15
N THR A 34 6.14 7.97 -6.07
CA THR A 34 5.53 8.19 -4.74
C THR A 34 5.72 9.60 -4.21
N PHE A 35 6.87 10.22 -4.50
CA PHE A 35 7.19 11.56 -4.04
C PHE A 35 6.35 12.61 -4.77
N HIS A 36 6.23 12.50 -6.10
CA HIS A 36 5.34 13.36 -6.89
C HIS A 36 3.88 13.19 -6.46
N MET A 37 3.47 11.97 -6.13
CA MET A 37 2.11 11.71 -5.66
C MET A 37 1.83 12.40 -4.32
N VAL A 38 2.72 12.27 -3.32
CA VAL A 38 2.55 12.92 -2.01
C VAL A 38 2.61 14.44 -2.13
N LEU A 39 3.64 14.98 -2.79
CA LEU A 39 3.80 16.43 -2.93
C LEU A 39 2.70 17.05 -3.77
N GLY A 40 2.30 16.38 -4.87
CA GLY A 40 1.21 16.82 -5.72
C GLY A 40 -0.11 16.89 -4.97
N GLY A 41 -0.42 15.88 -4.15
CA GLY A 41 -1.66 15.86 -3.35
C GLY A 41 -1.70 16.95 -2.29
N LEU A 42 -0.58 17.16 -1.58
CA LEU A 42 -0.44 18.27 -0.63
C LEU A 42 -0.60 19.63 -1.32
N ALA A 43 0.10 19.85 -2.43
CA ALA A 43 0.04 21.11 -3.17
C ALA A 43 -1.36 21.37 -3.73
N PHE A 44 -1.99 20.36 -4.34
CA PHE A 44 -3.34 20.45 -4.89
C PHE A 44 -4.37 20.76 -3.81
N ALA A 45 -4.37 20.00 -2.70
CA ALA A 45 -5.30 20.24 -1.61
C ALA A 45 -5.09 21.59 -0.93
N THR A 46 -3.83 22.06 -0.84
CA THR A 46 -3.52 23.41 -0.35
C THR A 46 -4.06 24.49 -1.29
N TYR A 47 -3.93 24.28 -2.60
CA TYR A 47 -4.41 25.24 -3.60
C TYR A 47 -5.94 25.34 -3.60
N THR A 48 -6.65 24.21 -3.52
CA THR A 48 -8.12 24.18 -3.58
C THR A 48 -8.80 24.47 -2.25
N GLY A 49 -8.18 24.08 -1.13
CA GLY A 49 -8.78 24.14 0.21
C GLY A 49 -8.00 24.97 1.23
N GLY A 50 -6.95 25.68 0.81
CA GLY A 50 -6.10 26.47 1.69
C GLY A 50 -5.44 25.63 2.80
N SER A 51 -5.33 26.21 4.00
CA SER A 51 -4.77 25.53 5.18
C SER A 51 -5.59 24.31 5.62
N ALA A 52 -6.91 24.35 5.47
CA ALA A 52 -7.78 23.22 5.79
C ALA A 52 -7.56 22.04 4.83
N GLY A 53 -7.39 22.33 3.53
CA GLY A 53 -7.04 21.33 2.52
C GLY A 53 -5.65 20.73 2.75
N LEU A 54 -4.66 21.56 3.12
CA LEU A 54 -3.33 21.08 3.50
C LEU A 54 -3.40 20.11 4.69
N LEU A 55 -4.11 20.46 5.76
CA LEU A 55 -4.28 19.58 6.93
C LEU A 55 -5.00 18.29 6.56
N TRP A 56 -6.00 18.35 5.69
CA TRP A 56 -6.74 17.17 5.23
C TRP A 56 -5.86 16.22 4.41
N ALA A 57 -5.07 16.74 3.46
CA ALA A 57 -4.13 15.95 2.69
C ALA A 57 -2.98 15.41 3.54
N PHE A 58 -2.45 16.22 4.45
CA PHE A 58 -1.39 15.81 5.37
C PHE A 58 -1.85 14.70 6.31
N THR A 59 -3.04 14.84 6.91
CA THR A 59 -3.61 13.78 7.76
C THR A 59 -3.88 12.51 6.96
N GLY A 60 -4.36 12.63 5.72
CA GLY A 60 -4.50 11.48 4.82
C GLY A 60 -3.17 10.79 4.53
N ALA A 61 -2.12 11.54 4.21
CA ALA A 61 -0.79 10.98 3.97
C ALA A 61 -0.21 10.30 5.21
N VAL A 62 -0.37 10.89 6.39
CA VAL A 62 0.05 10.30 7.67
C VAL A 62 -0.73 9.02 7.96
N VAL A 63 -2.04 8.99 7.71
CA VAL A 63 -2.85 7.77 7.85
C VAL A 63 -2.34 6.68 6.89
N GLY A 64 -2.10 7.02 5.62
CA GLY A 64 -1.55 6.08 4.65
C GLY A 64 -0.19 5.50 5.04
N LEU A 65 0.72 6.35 5.55
CA LEU A 65 1.98 5.91 6.13
C LEU A 65 1.75 4.99 7.32
N ALA A 66 0.94 5.41 8.30
CA ALA A 66 0.74 4.71 9.56
C ALA A 66 0.16 3.30 9.38
N LEU A 67 -0.65 3.08 8.33
CA LEU A 67 -1.23 1.76 8.04
C LEU A 67 -0.19 0.74 7.58
N LEU A 68 0.80 1.16 6.78
CA LEU A 68 1.79 0.24 6.19
C LEU A 68 3.16 0.28 6.87
N LEU A 69 3.45 1.31 7.65
CA LEU A 69 4.73 1.49 8.33
C LEU A 69 5.07 0.35 9.32
N PRO A 70 4.14 -0.18 10.13
CA PRO A 70 4.41 -1.33 10.98
C PRO A 70 4.86 -2.57 10.19
N LEU A 71 4.22 -2.84 9.04
CA LEU A 71 4.58 -3.95 8.16
C LEU A 71 5.94 -3.75 7.49
N HIS A 72 6.27 -2.50 7.14
CA HIS A 72 7.58 -2.18 6.61
C HIS A 72 8.70 -2.33 7.64
N MET A 73 8.46 -1.91 8.89
CA MET A 73 9.45 -2.01 9.98
C MET A 73 9.86 -3.45 10.30
N ILE A 74 8.96 -4.42 10.12
CA ILE A 74 9.26 -5.85 10.29
C ILE A 74 9.78 -6.51 9.01
N GLY A 75 10.05 -5.74 7.95
CA GLY A 75 10.59 -6.22 6.68
C GLY A 75 9.57 -6.90 5.76
N GLY A 76 8.27 -6.75 6.02
CA GLY A 76 7.20 -7.40 5.26
C GLY A 76 6.98 -6.82 3.85
N MET A 77 7.24 -5.52 3.65
CA MET A 77 7.04 -4.85 2.36
C MET A 77 8.06 -3.73 2.08
N GLY A 78 8.07 -3.21 0.85
CA GLY A 78 9.00 -2.17 0.41
C GLY A 78 8.61 -0.78 0.91
N ALA A 79 9.60 0.10 1.10
CA ALA A 79 9.36 1.50 1.46
C ALA A 79 8.56 2.27 0.38
N GLY A 80 8.62 1.80 -0.87
CA GLY A 80 7.85 2.37 -1.98
C GLY A 80 6.34 2.18 -1.78
N ASP A 81 5.92 1.01 -1.32
CA ASP A 81 4.50 0.68 -1.11
C ASP A 81 3.88 1.53 0.01
N VAL A 82 4.62 1.72 1.10
CA VAL A 82 4.23 2.59 2.22
C VAL A 82 4.01 4.02 1.74
N LYS A 83 4.94 4.53 0.91
CA LYS A 83 4.84 5.89 0.36
C LYS A 83 3.76 6.01 -0.70
N LEU A 84 3.45 4.94 -1.44
CA LEU A 84 2.35 4.93 -2.40
C LEU A 84 1.02 5.11 -1.67
N MET A 85 0.80 4.38 -0.56
CA MET A 85 -0.39 4.55 0.27
C MET A 85 -0.47 5.94 0.92
N ALA A 86 0.67 6.51 1.31
CA ALA A 86 0.75 7.91 1.72
C ALA A 86 0.34 8.88 0.59
N GLY A 87 0.75 8.59 -0.64
CA GLY A 87 0.35 9.33 -1.84
C GLY A 87 -1.15 9.27 -2.06
N ILE A 88 -1.76 8.08 -1.96
CA ILE A 88 -3.23 7.92 -2.02
C ILE A 88 -3.88 8.80 -0.97
N GLY A 89 -3.37 8.78 0.27
CA GLY A 89 -3.90 9.61 1.34
C GLY A 89 -3.74 11.12 1.15
N ALA A 90 -2.67 11.58 0.51
CA ALA A 90 -2.50 12.99 0.18
C ALA A 90 -3.59 13.50 -0.79
N TRP A 91 -4.07 12.65 -1.70
CA TRP A 91 -5.09 13.04 -2.68
C TRP A 91 -6.52 12.73 -2.25
N MET A 92 -6.72 11.59 -1.58
CA MET A 92 -8.04 11.04 -1.25
C MET A 92 -8.44 11.32 0.20
N GLY A 93 -7.50 11.75 1.03
CA GLY A 93 -7.71 12.03 2.45
C GLY A 93 -7.82 10.77 3.32
N PRO A 94 -7.94 10.96 4.64
CA PRO A 94 -7.79 9.89 5.61
C PRO A 94 -8.88 8.80 5.52
N SER A 95 -10.16 9.20 5.37
CA SER A 95 -11.28 8.24 5.36
C SER A 95 -11.26 7.31 4.16
N LEU A 96 -11.04 7.85 2.95
CA LEU A 96 -10.97 7.05 1.73
C LEU A 96 -9.73 6.15 1.71
N THR A 97 -8.62 6.61 2.30
CA THR A 97 -7.39 5.81 2.43
C THR A 97 -7.61 4.58 3.29
N LEU A 98 -8.37 4.68 4.38
CA LEU A 98 -8.71 3.52 5.22
C LEU A 98 -9.52 2.48 4.46
N GLY A 99 -10.52 2.93 3.68
CA GLY A 99 -11.31 2.03 2.83
C GLY A 99 -10.48 1.38 1.73
N ALA A 100 -9.66 2.17 1.03
CA ALA A 100 -8.75 1.69 0.00
C ALA A 100 -7.75 0.66 0.57
N PHE A 101 -7.18 0.93 1.75
CA PHE A 101 -6.31 -0.01 2.45
C PHE A 101 -7.04 -1.30 2.82
N ALA A 102 -8.25 -1.22 3.40
CA ALA A 102 -9.02 -2.39 3.79
C ALA A 102 -9.29 -3.33 2.60
N VAL A 103 -9.72 -2.78 1.45
CA VAL A 103 -9.93 -3.57 0.24
C VAL A 103 -8.61 -4.09 -0.32
N SER A 104 -7.54 -3.30 -0.28
CA SER A 104 -6.19 -3.74 -0.70
C SER A 104 -5.65 -4.91 0.11
N VAL A 105 -5.92 -4.95 1.42
CA VAL A 105 -5.56 -6.08 2.30
C VAL A 105 -6.31 -7.34 1.88
N VAL A 106 -7.61 -7.23 1.58
CA VAL A 106 -8.40 -8.37 1.11
C VAL A 106 -7.88 -8.89 -0.23
N VAL A 107 -7.63 -7.99 -1.19
CA VAL A 107 -7.07 -8.36 -2.51
C VAL A 107 -5.69 -9.00 -2.35
N GLY A 108 -4.83 -8.42 -1.50
CA GLY A 108 -3.50 -8.95 -1.22
C GLY A 108 -3.54 -10.35 -0.59
N GLY A 109 -4.47 -10.58 0.34
CA GLY A 109 -4.72 -11.89 0.94
C GLY A 109 -5.16 -12.92 -0.10
N LEU A 110 -6.10 -12.57 -0.98
CA LEU A 110 -6.55 -13.45 -2.06
C LEU A 110 -5.41 -13.78 -3.04
N MET A 111 -4.58 -12.78 -3.40
CA MET A 111 -3.40 -12.99 -4.24
C MET A 111 -2.38 -13.91 -3.57
N ALA A 112 -2.11 -13.73 -2.28
CA ALA A 112 -1.22 -14.62 -1.52
C ALA A 112 -1.74 -16.07 -1.51
N ILE A 113 -3.04 -16.27 -1.27
CA ILE A 113 -3.65 -17.61 -1.33
C ILE A 113 -3.49 -18.21 -2.74
N GLY A 114 -3.76 -17.43 -3.79
CA GLY A 114 -3.58 -17.87 -5.17
C GLY A 114 -2.14 -18.29 -5.49
N MET A 115 -1.15 -17.54 -5.03
CA MET A 115 0.27 -17.89 -5.19
C MET A 115 0.63 -19.18 -4.45
N VAL A 116 0.12 -19.38 -3.22
CA VAL A 116 0.34 -20.62 -2.46
C VAL A 116 -0.26 -21.81 -3.19
N VAL A 117 -1.50 -21.69 -3.67
CA VAL A 117 -2.20 -22.74 -4.44
C VAL A 117 -1.41 -23.10 -5.69
N TRP A 118 -0.94 -22.11 -6.43
CA TRP A 118 -0.19 -22.34 -7.67
C TRP A 118 1.21 -22.94 -7.43
N SER A 119 1.84 -22.63 -6.29
CA SER A 119 3.14 -23.19 -5.93
C SER A 119 3.10 -24.70 -5.64
N GLY A 120 1.93 -25.25 -5.30
CA GLY A 120 1.77 -26.64 -4.84
C GLY A 120 2.44 -26.96 -3.49
N GLN A 121 3.14 -26.00 -2.86
CA GLN A 121 3.93 -26.19 -1.64
C GLN A 121 3.20 -25.64 -0.39
N PHE A 122 1.95 -26.08 -0.18
CA PHE A 122 1.12 -25.60 0.94
C PHE A 122 1.78 -25.75 2.31
N ILE A 123 2.38 -26.91 2.59
CA ILE A 123 3.01 -27.19 3.89
C ILE A 123 4.19 -26.23 4.14
N LYS A 124 5.01 -25.97 3.12
CA LYS A 124 6.15 -25.05 3.24
C LYS A 124 5.70 -23.63 3.57
N HIS A 125 4.69 -23.11 2.86
CA HIS A 125 4.15 -21.78 3.11
C HIS A 125 3.44 -21.70 4.47
N TRP A 126 2.75 -22.77 4.89
CA TRP A 126 2.09 -22.84 6.20
C TRP A 126 3.09 -22.81 7.35
N VAL A 127 4.15 -23.62 7.28
CA VAL A 127 5.24 -23.62 8.28
C VAL A 127 5.93 -22.26 8.32
N GLN A 128 6.16 -21.63 7.16
CA GLN A 128 6.78 -20.32 7.07
C GLN A 128 5.89 -19.20 7.63
N PHE A 129 4.58 -19.28 7.41
CA PHE A 129 3.59 -18.37 8.01
C PHE A 129 3.58 -18.50 9.54
N GLN A 130 3.56 -19.73 10.07
CA GLN A 130 3.62 -19.96 11.52
C GLN A 130 4.94 -19.48 12.12
N ALA A 131 6.06 -19.70 11.44
CA ALA A 131 7.37 -19.22 11.87
C ALA A 131 7.39 -17.68 11.95
N ILE A 132 6.92 -16.97 10.92
CA ILE A 132 6.84 -15.51 10.91
C ILE A 132 5.90 -15.01 12.01
N GLY A 133 4.72 -15.61 12.18
CA GLY A 133 3.77 -15.23 13.23
C GLY A 133 4.35 -15.43 14.64
N HIS A 134 5.00 -16.56 14.88
CA HIS A 134 5.68 -16.83 16.15
C HIS A 134 6.83 -15.85 16.40
N GLU A 135 7.61 -15.54 15.37
CA GLU A 135 8.73 -14.60 15.44
C GLU A 135 8.23 -13.19 15.79
N ILE A 136 7.16 -12.70 15.15
CA ILE A 136 6.56 -11.39 15.45
C ILE A 136 6.05 -11.32 16.90
N LEU A 137 5.45 -12.41 17.40
CA LEU A 137 4.90 -12.47 18.76
C LEU A 137 5.98 -12.60 19.85
N THR A 138 7.09 -13.29 19.55
CA THR A 138 8.17 -13.59 20.51
C THR A 138 9.32 -12.59 20.44
N VAL A 139 9.80 -12.30 19.23
CA VAL A 139 10.84 -11.33 18.94
C VAL A 139 10.18 -9.96 18.84
N ARG A 140 9.87 -9.37 19.99
CA ARG A 140 9.36 -7.99 20.12
C ARG A 140 10.40 -6.91 19.73
N ASN A 141 11.33 -7.24 18.84
CA ASN A 141 12.35 -6.33 18.33
C ASN A 141 12.23 -6.25 16.79
N PRO A 142 11.78 -5.10 16.24
CA PRO A 142 11.57 -4.93 14.81
C PRO A 142 12.86 -5.04 13.98
N GLU A 143 14.02 -4.66 14.53
CA GLU A 143 15.30 -4.77 13.81
C GLU A 143 15.70 -6.22 13.57
N LYS A 144 15.49 -7.09 14.57
CA LYS A 144 15.75 -8.53 14.43
C LYS A 144 14.79 -9.17 13.42
N LEU A 145 13.51 -8.80 13.47
CA LEU A 145 12.51 -9.27 12.50
C LEU A 145 12.87 -8.85 11.07
N ALA A 146 13.27 -7.59 10.87
CA ALA A 146 13.70 -7.09 9.57
C ALA A 146 14.97 -7.81 9.07
N ALA A 147 15.93 -8.10 9.95
CA ALA A 147 17.14 -8.85 9.61
C ALA A 147 16.82 -10.29 9.17
N THR A 148 15.95 -10.99 9.89
CA THR A 148 15.52 -12.35 9.49
C THR A 148 14.74 -12.32 8.17
N ALA A 149 13.84 -11.35 7.99
CA ALA A 149 13.10 -11.19 6.74
C ALA A 149 14.05 -10.92 5.56
N ALA A 150 15.06 -10.08 5.75
CA ALA A 150 16.10 -9.81 4.75
C ALA A 150 16.90 -11.07 4.39
N ALA A 151 17.25 -11.91 5.38
CA ALA A 151 17.96 -13.17 5.14
C ALA A 151 17.12 -14.18 4.33
N ARG A 152 15.79 -14.17 4.47
CA ARG A 152 14.87 -15.05 3.72
C ARG A 152 14.52 -14.53 2.32
N LYS A 153 14.69 -13.22 2.04
CA LYS A 153 14.26 -12.60 0.77
C LYS A 153 14.69 -13.35 -0.51
N PRO A 154 15.93 -13.85 -0.65
CA PRO A 154 16.39 -14.49 -1.89
C PRO A 154 15.67 -15.80 -2.24
N THR A 155 15.09 -16.48 -1.25
CA THR A 155 14.44 -17.79 -1.41
C THR A 155 12.92 -17.71 -1.35
N MET A 156 12.37 -16.51 -1.16
CA MET A 156 10.93 -16.25 -1.08
C MET A 156 10.36 -15.80 -2.41
N MET A 157 9.15 -16.27 -2.71
CA MET A 157 8.33 -15.69 -3.77
C MET A 157 7.80 -14.36 -3.27
N LEU A 158 8.32 -13.26 -3.81
CA LEU A 158 7.92 -11.90 -3.41
C LEU A 158 6.59 -11.54 -4.07
N LEU A 159 5.68 -10.99 -3.27
CA LEU A 159 4.41 -10.47 -3.76
C LEU A 159 4.61 -9.02 -4.22
N PRO A 160 4.25 -8.67 -5.47
CA PRO A 160 4.24 -7.28 -5.93
C PRO A 160 3.10 -6.53 -5.24
N TYR A 161 3.39 -5.88 -4.10
CA TYR A 161 2.38 -5.19 -3.26
C TYR A 161 1.72 -4.00 -3.95
N GLY A 162 2.35 -3.41 -4.97
CA GLY A 162 1.76 -2.37 -5.80
C GLY A 162 0.50 -2.84 -6.52
N ILE A 163 0.41 -4.13 -6.90
CA ILE A 163 -0.76 -4.68 -7.58
C ILE A 163 -1.98 -4.75 -6.65
N PRO A 164 -1.95 -5.40 -5.47
CA PRO A 164 -3.07 -5.36 -4.53
C PRO A 164 -3.46 -3.95 -4.11
N ILE A 165 -2.49 -3.06 -3.90
CA ILE A 165 -2.77 -1.67 -3.53
C ILE A 165 -3.54 -0.95 -4.65
N ALA A 166 -3.10 -1.11 -5.91
CA ALA A 166 -3.78 -0.50 -7.04
C ALA A 166 -5.18 -1.09 -7.25
N VAL A 167 -5.29 -2.42 -7.34
CA VAL A 167 -6.56 -3.11 -7.57
C VAL A 167 -7.54 -2.83 -6.43
N GLY A 168 -7.09 -2.93 -5.18
CA GLY A 168 -7.94 -2.69 -4.02
C GLY A 168 -8.44 -1.26 -3.92
N SER A 169 -7.57 -0.28 -4.18
CA SER A 169 -7.93 1.14 -4.15
C SER A 169 -8.91 1.49 -5.27
N ILE A 170 -8.64 1.04 -6.51
CA ILE A 170 -9.52 1.31 -7.66
C ILE A 170 -10.88 0.63 -7.48
N ALA A 171 -10.89 -0.63 -7.02
CA ALA A 171 -12.13 -1.33 -6.71
C ALA A 171 -12.94 -0.63 -5.62
N TYR A 172 -12.28 -0.11 -4.59
CA TYR A 172 -12.93 0.69 -3.56
C TYR A 172 -13.52 1.99 -4.13
N PHE A 173 -12.77 2.73 -4.95
CA PHE A 173 -13.25 3.97 -5.59
C PHE A 173 -14.44 3.72 -6.52
N ALA A 174 -14.43 2.60 -7.25
CA ALA A 174 -15.55 2.17 -8.07
C ALA A 174 -16.78 1.81 -7.21
N TRP A 175 -16.60 1.05 -6.13
CA TRP A 175 -17.69 0.66 -5.23
C TRP A 175 -18.41 1.87 -4.68
N ILE A 176 -17.67 2.85 -4.14
CA ILE A 176 -18.26 4.04 -3.54
C ILE A 176 -18.80 5.06 -4.57
N GLY A 177 -18.72 4.74 -5.87
CA GLY A 177 -19.29 5.56 -6.94
C GLY A 177 -18.52 6.83 -7.23
N ILE A 178 -17.25 6.96 -6.84
CA ILE A 178 -16.45 8.17 -7.14
C ILE A 178 -15.91 8.12 -8.59
N LEU A 179 -15.82 6.93 -9.18
CA LEU A 179 -15.37 6.77 -10.58
C LEU A 179 -16.50 6.89 -11.62
N VAL A 180 -17.78 6.88 -11.21
CA VAL A 180 -18.95 6.81 -12.11
C VAL A 180 -19.89 7.98 -11.88
#